data_AF-A0A9D6AGT6-F1
#
_entry.id   AF-A0A9D6AGT6-F1
#
_cell.length_a   1.000
_cell.length_b   1.000
_cell.length_c   1.000
_cell.angle_alpha   90.00
_cell.angle_beta   90.00
_cell.angle_gamma   90.00
#
_symmetry.space_group_name_H-M   'P 1'
#
loop_
_entity.id
_entity.type
_entity.pdbx_description
1 polymer ?
#
loop_
_entity_poly.entity_id
_entity_poly.type
_entity_poly.pdbx_seq_one_letter_code
_entity_poly.pdbx_strand_id
1 'polypeptide(L)'
;MANPQIQQAGAPEAESPASLEVQENLDSPLDNEGVPVTGVEALESGSTEAHVVPTVFGLDATVFVSLSMLVVLAIVLWKKVPAAIGGSLDKKIADIREQLDEAKKLREESEELRTKYESRLRAADDEAAEILAQAEREAQQVVEDAKTATTDLIARRKKMAEDKIAAAERAAIADVRAKAAGAATIAAQRLISVKHDAVADKALIDKSISDLGTKLN
;
A
#
# COMPACT_ATOMS: atom_id res chain seq x y z
N MET A 1 -2.86 6.62 27.58
CA MET A 1 -3.88 7.64 27.28
C MET A 1 -4.87 7.02 26.32
N ALA A 2 -5.87 6.36 26.89
CA ALA A 2 -6.93 5.65 26.17
C ALA A 2 -8.17 6.55 26.19
N ASN A 3 -8.79 6.73 25.03
CA ASN A 3 -10.00 7.54 24.86
C ASN A 3 -11.23 6.63 25.13
N PRO A 4 -12.04 6.87 26.18
CA PRO A 4 -13.16 6.00 26.54
C PRO A 4 -14.47 6.75 26.34
N GLN A 5 -15.02 6.76 25.13
CA GLN A 5 -16.41 7.13 24.88
C GLN A 5 -16.84 6.55 23.54
N ILE A 6 -17.29 5.28 23.47
CA ILE A 6 -18.45 4.81 22.69
C ILE A 6 -18.84 3.44 23.26
N GLN A 7 -19.69 3.41 24.28
CA GLN A 7 -20.43 2.19 24.66
C GLN A 7 -21.76 2.57 25.33
N GLN A 8 -22.82 2.60 24.54
CA GLN A 8 -24.26 2.51 24.87
C GLN A 8 -25.00 2.77 23.56
N ALA A 9 -26.10 2.12 23.17
CA ALA A 9 -26.88 1.03 23.72
C ALA A 9 -27.68 0.48 22.52
N GLY A 10 -27.97 -0.81 22.50
CA GLY A 10 -28.97 -1.35 21.58
C GLY A 10 -30.36 -0.80 21.93
N ALA A 11 -31.06 -0.30 20.93
CA ALA A 11 -32.51 -0.13 20.88
C ALA A 11 -32.94 -0.16 19.40
N PRO A 12 -34.12 -0.74 19.08
CA PRO A 12 -34.53 -1.06 17.73
C PRO A 12 -34.80 0.19 16.90
N GLU A 13 -34.31 0.20 15.66
CA GLU A 13 -34.61 1.24 14.68
C GLU A 13 -36.12 1.37 14.50
N ALA A 14 -36.58 2.59 14.81
CA ALA A 14 -37.95 3.03 14.66
C ALA A 14 -38.34 3.06 13.18
N GLU A 15 -39.55 2.58 12.93
CA GLU A 15 -40.23 2.59 11.65
C GLU A 15 -40.30 4.00 11.06
N SER A 16 -40.03 4.08 9.76
CA SER A 16 -40.11 5.28 8.93
C SER A 16 -41.54 5.88 8.94
N PRO A 17 -41.72 7.21 8.98
CA PRO A 17 -43.02 7.88 9.12
C PRO A 17 -43.93 7.83 7.88
N ALA A 18 -43.59 7.02 6.87
CA ALA A 18 -44.33 6.96 5.60
C ALA A 18 -45.59 6.07 5.62
N SER A 19 -45.83 5.32 6.70
CA SER A 19 -47.00 4.43 6.83
C SER A 19 -48.23 5.11 7.45
N LEU A 20 -48.10 6.32 8.01
CA LEU A 20 -49.20 7.03 8.69
C LEU A 20 -50.07 7.88 7.75
N GLU A 21 -49.55 8.38 6.62
CA GLU A 21 -50.36 9.19 5.67
C GLU A 21 -51.30 8.34 4.78
N VAL A 22 -51.02 7.04 4.63
CA VAL A 22 -51.85 6.14 3.80
C VAL A 22 -53.09 5.65 4.56
N GLN A 23 -53.12 5.75 5.89
CA GLN A 23 -54.24 5.30 6.73
C GLN A 23 -55.25 6.41 7.08
N GLU A 24 -54.88 7.69 7.00
CA GLU A 24 -55.81 8.81 7.31
C GLU A 24 -56.85 9.05 6.21
N ASN A 25 -56.57 8.66 4.96
CA ASN A 25 -57.48 8.83 3.84
C ASN A 25 -58.60 7.77 3.75
N LEU A 26 -58.67 6.84 4.71
CA LEU A 26 -59.66 5.76 4.70
C LEU A 26 -60.86 5.98 5.63
N ASP A 27 -60.87 7.01 6.48
CA ASP A 27 -61.83 7.10 7.60
C ASP A 27 -62.60 8.43 7.69
N SER A 28 -62.79 9.13 6.57
CA SER A 28 -63.67 10.32 6.51
C SER A 28 -65.02 9.98 5.85
N PRO A 29 -66.09 9.72 6.63
CA PRO A 29 -67.45 9.71 6.11
C PRO A 29 -67.86 11.15 5.77
N LEU A 30 -67.85 11.48 4.48
CA LEU A 30 -68.49 12.70 3.98
C LEU A 30 -69.99 12.45 3.85
N ASP A 31 -70.69 12.80 4.92
CA ASP A 31 -72.06 13.27 4.89
C ASP A 31 -72.15 14.46 3.92
N ASN A 32 -72.88 14.27 2.81
CA ASN A 32 -73.44 15.39 2.05
C ASN A 32 -74.91 15.06 1.73
N GLU A 33 -75.76 15.94 2.25
CA GLU A 33 -77.20 15.91 2.20
C GLU A 33 -77.76 15.96 0.76
N GLY A 34 -78.82 15.17 0.55
CA GLY A 34 -80.06 15.64 -0.06
C GLY A 34 -80.00 16.29 -1.44
N VAL A 35 -79.87 15.48 -2.49
CA VAL A 35 -80.48 15.79 -3.80
C VAL A 35 -81.43 14.65 -4.17
N PRO A 36 -82.76 14.85 -4.15
CA PRO A 36 -83.68 13.84 -4.59
C PRO A 36 -83.84 13.95 -6.11
N VAL A 37 -83.32 12.99 -6.86
CA VAL A 37 -83.86 12.66 -8.20
C VAL A 37 -83.47 11.22 -8.56
N THR A 38 -84.38 10.32 -8.19
CA THR A 38 -84.89 9.21 -9.03
C THR A 38 -83.89 8.46 -9.91
N GLY A 39 -83.69 7.17 -9.60
CA GLY A 39 -83.31 6.17 -10.60
C GLY A 39 -82.33 5.09 -10.17
N VAL A 40 -82.57 4.41 -9.04
CA VAL A 40 -82.11 3.02 -8.89
C VAL A 40 -83.20 2.16 -9.51
N GLU A 41 -82.87 1.40 -10.54
CA GLU A 41 -83.47 0.09 -10.90
C GLU A 41 -82.79 -0.39 -12.20
N ALA A 42 -81.96 -1.43 -12.10
CA ALA A 42 -82.32 -2.82 -12.33
C ALA A 42 -82.09 -3.22 -13.80
N LEU A 43 -81.09 -4.07 -14.05
CA LEU A 43 -80.92 -4.69 -15.36
C LEU A 43 -80.49 -6.16 -15.23
N GLU A 44 -81.32 -6.95 -14.57
CA GLU A 44 -81.56 -8.34 -14.95
C GLU A 44 -83.03 -8.66 -14.73
N SER A 45 -83.82 -8.64 -15.81
CA SER A 45 -84.64 -9.78 -16.27
C SER A 45 -85.66 -9.32 -17.32
N GLY A 46 -85.68 -10.07 -18.42
CA GLY A 46 -86.91 -10.44 -19.12
C GLY A 46 -87.74 -9.35 -19.78
N SER A 47 -87.53 -9.17 -21.09
CA SER A 47 -88.66 -9.04 -22.00
C SER A 47 -88.24 -9.53 -23.39
N THR A 48 -88.66 -10.75 -23.72
CA THR A 48 -89.04 -11.11 -25.08
C THR A 48 -90.14 -10.16 -25.54
N GLU A 49 -89.74 -9.00 -26.04
CA GLU A 49 -90.61 -8.13 -26.81
C GLU A 49 -89.96 -7.90 -28.16
N ALA A 50 -90.78 -8.01 -29.19
CA ALA A 50 -90.40 -8.01 -30.58
C ALA A 50 -89.40 -6.88 -30.86
N HIS A 51 -88.15 -7.26 -31.15
CA HIS A 51 -87.17 -6.37 -31.75
C HIS A 51 -87.72 -5.92 -33.11
N VAL A 52 -88.46 -4.82 -33.12
CA VAL A 52 -88.71 -4.07 -34.34
C VAL A 52 -87.36 -3.45 -34.67
N VAL A 53 -86.59 -4.17 -35.47
CA VAL A 53 -85.34 -3.67 -36.04
C VAL A 53 -85.72 -2.48 -36.91
N PRO A 54 -85.36 -1.22 -36.57
CA PRO A 54 -85.58 -0.11 -37.48
C PRO A 54 -84.65 -0.33 -38.68
N THR A 55 -85.18 -0.96 -39.73
CA THR A 55 -84.45 -1.21 -40.97
C THR A 55 -84.46 0.05 -41.81
N VAL A 56 -83.46 0.89 -41.62
CA VAL A 56 -83.17 1.99 -42.52
C VAL A 56 -82.57 1.40 -43.80
N PHE A 57 -83.28 1.51 -44.93
CA PHE A 57 -82.88 0.95 -46.24
C PHE A 57 -82.67 -0.59 -46.29
N GLY A 58 -83.44 -1.37 -45.52
CA GLY A 58 -83.41 -2.84 -45.60
C GLY A 58 -82.19 -3.51 -44.94
N LEU A 59 -81.43 -2.75 -44.14
CA LEU A 59 -80.27 -3.23 -43.38
C LEU A 59 -80.60 -3.26 -41.89
N ASP A 60 -80.23 -4.35 -41.23
CA ASP A 60 -80.43 -4.57 -39.79
C ASP A 60 -79.55 -3.60 -38.97
N ALA A 61 -79.99 -3.22 -37.76
CA ALA A 61 -79.21 -2.38 -36.84
C ALA A 61 -77.81 -2.96 -36.54
N THR A 62 -77.69 -4.29 -36.56
CA THR A 62 -76.42 -5.02 -36.44
C THR A 62 -75.43 -4.71 -37.58
N VAL A 63 -75.93 -4.40 -38.80
CA VAL A 63 -75.10 -3.98 -39.94
C VAL A 63 -74.54 -2.57 -39.73
N PHE A 64 -75.34 -1.65 -39.20
CA PHE A 64 -74.86 -0.30 -38.87
C PHE A 64 -73.84 -0.32 -37.71
N VAL A 65 -74.06 -1.16 -36.69
CA VAL A 65 -73.10 -1.33 -35.58
C VAL A 65 -71.79 -1.96 -36.07
N SER A 66 -71.85 -3.02 -36.89
CA SER A 66 -70.65 -3.64 -37.44
C SER A 66 -69.90 -2.71 -38.41
N LEU A 67 -70.61 -1.90 -39.21
CA LEU A 67 -70.01 -0.86 -40.05
C LEU A 67 -69.33 0.23 -39.21
N SER A 68 -69.97 0.67 -38.13
CA SER A 68 -69.38 1.66 -37.21
C SER A 68 -68.12 1.11 -36.51
N MET A 69 -68.14 -0.16 -36.09
CA MET A 69 -66.96 -0.83 -35.52
C MET A 69 -65.83 -0.97 -36.54
N LEU A 70 -66.15 -1.25 -37.80
CA LEU A 70 -65.19 -1.34 -38.90
C LEU A 70 -64.55 0.02 -39.20
N VAL A 71 -65.34 1.11 -39.18
CA VAL A 71 -64.83 2.48 -39.29
C VAL A 71 -63.89 2.82 -38.13
N VAL A 72 -64.22 2.45 -36.89
CA VAL A 72 -63.34 2.65 -35.72
C VAL A 72 -62.04 1.85 -35.86
N LEU A 73 -62.11 0.57 -36.24
CA LEU A 73 -60.92 -0.26 -36.52
C LEU A 73 -60.07 0.34 -37.64
N ALA A 74 -60.68 0.84 -38.72
CA ALA A 74 -59.98 1.51 -39.80
C ALA A 74 -59.26 2.78 -39.32
N ILE A 75 -59.90 3.58 -38.45
CA ILE A 75 -59.28 4.78 -37.85
C ILE A 75 -58.12 4.38 -36.92
N VAL A 76 -58.26 3.33 -36.12
CA VAL A 76 -57.21 2.82 -35.21
C VAL A 76 -56.00 2.30 -36.01
N LEU A 77 -56.24 1.59 -37.11
CA LEU A 77 -55.19 1.14 -38.03
C LEU A 77 -54.54 2.33 -38.75
N TRP A 78 -55.34 3.31 -39.20
CA TRP A 78 -54.82 4.50 -39.87
C TRP A 78 -53.99 5.39 -38.93
N LYS A 79 -54.38 5.48 -37.66
CA LYS A 79 -53.63 6.13 -36.57
C LYS A 79 -52.45 5.31 -36.05
N LYS A 80 -52.20 4.11 -36.60
CA LYS A 80 -51.03 3.29 -36.31
C LYS A 80 -50.86 2.92 -34.83
N VAL A 81 -51.95 2.83 -34.07
CA VAL A 81 -51.93 2.41 -32.66
C VAL A 81 -51.20 1.07 -32.44
N PRO A 82 -51.43 -0.01 -33.23
CA PRO A 82 -50.69 -1.26 -33.03
C PRO A 82 -49.18 -1.11 -33.30
N ALA A 83 -48.78 -0.25 -34.23
CA ALA A 83 -47.37 0.01 -34.51
C ALA A 83 -46.69 0.82 -33.38
N ALA A 84 -47.41 1.75 -32.75
CA ALA A 84 -46.91 2.49 -31.60
C ALA A 84 -46.67 1.59 -30.38
N ILE A 85 -47.58 0.62 -30.14
CA ILE A 85 -47.41 -0.37 -29.08
C ILE A 85 -46.20 -1.25 -29.38
N GLY A 86 -46.08 -1.79 -30.60
CA GLY A 86 -44.92 -2.57 -31.04
C GLY A 86 -43.59 -1.82 -30.84
N GLY A 87 -43.52 -0.56 -31.29
CA GLY A 87 -42.33 0.28 -31.12
C GLY A 87 -41.96 0.56 -29.66
N SER A 88 -42.94 0.66 -28.76
CA SER A 88 -42.69 0.83 -27.32
C SER A 88 -42.14 -0.44 -26.65
N LEU A 89 -42.60 -1.62 -27.09
CA LEU A 89 -42.07 -2.91 -26.65
C LEU A 89 -40.66 -3.13 -27.20
N ASP A 90 -40.44 -2.83 -28.48
CA ASP A 90 -39.11 -2.92 -29.11
C ASP A 90 -38.11 -2.01 -28.40
N LYS A 91 -38.53 -0.78 -28.04
CA LYS A 91 -37.70 0.12 -27.24
C LYS A 91 -37.35 -0.47 -25.88
N LYS A 92 -38.32 -1.04 -25.16
CA LYS A 92 -38.06 -1.72 -23.87
C LYS A 92 -37.11 -2.90 -24.04
N ILE A 93 -37.24 -3.69 -25.10
CA ILE A 93 -36.34 -4.79 -25.40
C ILE A 93 -34.93 -4.27 -25.68
N ALA A 94 -34.79 -3.18 -26.43
CA ALA A 94 -33.50 -2.54 -26.69
C ALA A 94 -32.86 -2.02 -25.40
N ASP A 95 -33.61 -1.30 -24.56
CA ASP A 95 -33.13 -0.78 -23.27
C ASP A 95 -32.68 -1.92 -22.35
N ILE A 96 -33.44 -3.02 -22.26
CA ILE A 96 -33.06 -4.20 -21.45
C ILE A 96 -31.80 -4.88 -22.01
N ARG A 97 -31.65 -4.98 -23.33
CA ARG A 97 -30.45 -5.54 -23.95
C ARG A 97 -29.23 -4.69 -23.64
N GLU A 98 -29.34 -3.37 -23.76
CA GLU A 98 -28.28 -2.42 -23.42
C GLU A 98 -27.87 -2.56 -21.96
N GLN A 99 -28.83 -2.57 -21.02
CA GLN A 99 -28.56 -2.77 -19.60
C GLN A 99 -27.90 -4.13 -19.31
N LEU A 100 -28.31 -5.19 -20.00
CA LEU A 100 -27.73 -6.52 -19.83
C LEU A 100 -26.30 -6.58 -20.36
N ASP A 101 -26.02 -5.93 -21.47
CA ASP A 101 -24.69 -5.88 -22.06
C ASP A 101 -23.75 -4.99 -21.23
N GLU A 102 -24.23 -3.87 -20.69
CA GLU A 102 -23.50 -3.05 -19.73
C GLU A 102 -23.21 -3.81 -18.43
N ALA A 103 -24.20 -4.54 -17.89
CA ALA A 103 -24.01 -5.36 -16.70
C ALA A 103 -22.99 -6.50 -16.92
N LYS A 104 -23.00 -7.14 -18.10
CA LYS A 104 -22.00 -8.15 -18.47
C LYS A 104 -20.61 -7.52 -18.56
N LYS A 105 -20.49 -6.38 -19.23
CA LYS A 105 -19.22 -5.64 -19.36
C LYS A 105 -18.67 -5.24 -17.99
N LEU A 106 -19.53 -4.69 -17.12
CA LEU A 106 -19.14 -4.30 -15.77
C LEU A 106 -18.67 -5.51 -14.95
N ARG A 107 -19.31 -6.67 -15.13
CA ARG A 107 -18.90 -7.92 -14.50
C ARG A 107 -17.54 -8.40 -15.01
N GLU A 108 -17.32 -8.37 -16.31
CA GLU A 108 -16.03 -8.74 -16.92
C GLU A 108 -14.91 -7.80 -16.45
N GLU A 109 -15.15 -6.49 -16.42
CA GLU A 109 -14.20 -5.50 -15.90
C GLU A 109 -13.91 -5.72 -14.41
N SER A 110 -14.91 -6.10 -13.62
CA SER A 110 -14.74 -6.41 -12.19
C SER A 110 -13.94 -7.69 -11.96
N GLU A 111 -14.18 -8.73 -12.77
CA GLU A 111 -13.43 -9.99 -12.72
C GLU A 111 -11.98 -9.80 -13.17
N GLU A 112 -11.75 -9.01 -14.22
CA GLU A 112 -10.41 -8.62 -14.67
C GLU A 112 -9.67 -7.81 -13.61
N LEU A 113 -10.34 -6.81 -13.02
CA LEU A 113 -9.77 -5.97 -11.97
C LEU A 113 -9.42 -6.79 -10.73
N ARG A 114 -10.29 -7.71 -10.32
CA ARG A 114 -10.01 -8.64 -9.22
C ARG A 114 -8.77 -9.50 -9.51
N THR A 115 -8.69 -10.08 -10.71
CA THR A 115 -7.53 -10.89 -11.13
C THR A 115 -6.24 -10.06 -11.13
N LYS A 116 -6.30 -8.80 -11.58
CA LYS A 116 -5.17 -7.85 -11.53
C LYS A 116 -4.75 -7.52 -10.11
N TYR A 117 -5.67 -7.36 -9.18
CA TYR A 117 -5.32 -7.12 -7.77
C TYR A 117 -4.74 -8.37 -7.10
N GLU A 118 -5.29 -9.55 -7.36
CA GLU A 118 -4.75 -10.81 -6.85
C GLU A 118 -3.33 -11.07 -7.37
N SER A 119 -3.05 -10.80 -8.65
CA SER A 119 -1.70 -10.92 -9.20
C SER A 119 -0.73 -9.87 -8.65
N ARG A 120 -1.19 -8.62 -8.48
CA ARG A 120 -0.39 -7.56 -7.84
C ARG A 120 -0.07 -7.87 -6.40
N LEU A 121 -1.01 -8.45 -5.65
CA LEU A 121 -0.79 -8.83 -4.26
C LEU A 121 0.28 -9.93 -4.17
N ARG A 122 0.17 -10.99 -5.00
CA ARG A 122 1.20 -12.04 -5.08
C ARG A 122 2.57 -11.48 -5.47
N ALA A 123 2.61 -10.63 -6.49
CA ALA A 123 3.86 -10.00 -6.92
C ALA A 123 4.47 -9.11 -5.81
N ALA A 124 3.65 -8.38 -5.05
CA ALA A 124 4.12 -7.58 -3.93
C ALA A 124 4.62 -8.44 -2.76
N ASP A 125 3.98 -9.58 -2.48
CA ASP A 125 4.44 -10.53 -1.47
C ASP A 125 5.77 -11.17 -1.88
N ASP A 126 5.91 -11.55 -3.16
CA ASP A 126 7.15 -12.10 -3.73
C ASP A 126 8.29 -11.06 -3.69
N GLU A 127 8.01 -9.81 -4.09
CA GLU A 127 8.98 -8.70 -4.04
C GLU A 127 9.39 -8.39 -2.59
N ALA A 128 8.44 -8.39 -1.64
CA ALA A 128 8.76 -8.22 -0.23
C ALA A 128 9.65 -9.34 0.30
N ALA A 129 9.37 -10.60 -0.07
CA ALA A 129 10.20 -11.74 0.29
C ALA A 129 11.61 -11.64 -0.32
N GLU A 130 11.73 -11.19 -1.57
CA GLU A 130 13.01 -10.95 -2.23
C GLU A 130 13.81 -9.84 -1.54
N ILE A 131 13.17 -8.72 -1.20
CA ILE A 131 13.79 -7.62 -0.45
C ILE A 131 14.30 -8.11 0.91
N LEU A 132 13.51 -8.89 1.64
CA LEU A 132 13.95 -9.46 2.92
C LEU A 132 15.15 -10.38 2.74
N ALA A 133 15.10 -11.30 1.77
CA ALA A 133 16.18 -12.23 1.51
C ALA A 133 17.46 -11.49 1.05
N GLN A 134 17.33 -10.41 0.27
CA GLN A 134 18.45 -9.57 -0.12
C GLN A 134 19.03 -8.83 1.09
N ALA A 135 18.20 -8.21 1.92
CA ALA A 135 18.63 -7.52 3.12
C ALA A 135 19.37 -8.46 4.10
N GLU A 136 18.90 -9.70 4.25
CA GLU A 136 19.58 -10.71 5.06
C GLU A 136 20.95 -11.09 4.48
N ARG A 137 21.05 -11.29 3.16
CA ARG A 137 22.35 -11.56 2.50
C ARG A 137 23.31 -10.40 2.65
N GLU A 138 22.85 -9.17 2.43
CA GLU A 138 23.66 -7.96 2.59
C GLU A 138 24.11 -7.78 4.04
N ALA A 139 23.21 -8.00 5.01
CA ALA A 139 23.56 -7.94 6.43
C ALA A 139 24.64 -8.97 6.80
N GLN A 140 24.53 -10.20 6.29
CA GLN A 140 25.56 -11.23 6.50
C GLN A 140 26.90 -10.84 5.88
N GLN A 141 26.90 -10.30 4.65
CA GLN A 141 28.12 -9.80 4.00
C GLN A 141 28.77 -8.68 4.80
N VAL A 142 27.99 -7.70 5.25
CA VAL A 142 28.50 -6.59 6.09
C VAL A 142 29.12 -7.12 7.39
N VAL A 143 28.53 -8.14 8.02
CA VAL A 143 29.07 -8.75 9.23
C VAL A 143 30.40 -9.47 8.95
N GLU A 144 30.50 -10.24 7.87
CA GLU A 144 31.74 -10.94 7.50
C GLU A 144 32.86 -9.96 7.09
N ASP A 145 32.52 -8.91 6.34
CA ASP A 145 33.45 -7.84 5.98
C ASP A 145 33.93 -7.08 7.23
N ALA A 146 33.02 -6.77 8.16
CA ALA A 146 33.35 -6.12 9.41
C ALA A 146 34.26 -6.99 10.29
N LYS A 147 34.02 -8.30 10.36
CA LYS A 147 34.90 -9.25 11.08
C LYS A 147 36.30 -9.28 10.46
N THR A 148 36.38 -9.37 9.15
CA THR A 148 37.65 -9.40 8.42
C THR A 148 38.43 -8.09 8.63
N ALA A 149 37.77 -6.95 8.42
CA ALA A 149 38.35 -5.63 8.65
C ALA A 149 38.80 -5.43 10.10
N THR A 150 38.02 -5.89 11.07
CA THR A 150 38.38 -5.81 12.49
C THR A 150 39.60 -6.67 12.81
N THR A 151 39.67 -7.88 12.27
CA THR A 151 40.82 -8.78 12.44
C THR A 151 42.09 -8.16 11.86
N ASP A 152 42.01 -7.58 10.66
CA ASP A 152 43.12 -6.88 10.02
C ASP A 152 43.56 -5.64 10.81
N LEU A 153 42.61 -4.87 11.34
CA LEU A 153 42.90 -3.73 12.19
C LEU A 153 43.61 -4.15 13.48
N ILE A 154 43.15 -5.23 14.13
CA ILE A 154 43.79 -5.78 15.32
C ILE A 154 45.21 -6.25 14.99
N ALA A 155 45.40 -6.98 13.89
CA ALA A 155 46.73 -7.44 13.45
C ALA A 155 47.69 -6.27 13.19
N ARG A 156 47.23 -5.22 12.50
CA ARG A 156 48.03 -4.00 12.26
C ARG A 156 48.34 -3.28 13.57
N ARG A 157 47.37 -3.16 14.48
CA ARG A 157 47.55 -2.52 15.80
C ARG A 157 48.54 -3.28 16.66
N LYS A 158 48.46 -4.61 16.65
CA LYS A 158 49.41 -5.50 17.34
C LYS A 158 50.82 -5.31 16.79
N LYS A 159 51.00 -5.37 15.48
CA LYS A 159 52.31 -5.14 14.84
C LYS A 159 52.89 -3.76 15.19
N MET A 160 52.08 -2.70 15.12
CA MET A 160 52.53 -1.36 15.53
C MET A 160 52.94 -1.28 17.00
N ALA A 161 52.25 -2.01 17.89
CA ALA A 161 52.62 -2.07 19.30
C ALA A 161 53.93 -2.84 19.50
N GLU A 162 54.09 -3.99 18.83
CA GLU A 162 55.32 -4.79 18.83
C GLU A 162 56.52 -3.97 18.30
N ASP A 163 56.35 -3.27 17.18
CA ASP A 163 57.38 -2.40 16.60
C ASP A 163 57.77 -1.26 17.56
N LYS A 164 56.79 -0.67 18.27
CA LYS A 164 57.05 0.35 19.31
C LYS A 164 57.79 -0.21 20.51
N ILE A 165 57.42 -1.40 20.98
CA ILE A 165 58.11 -2.08 22.09
C ILE A 165 59.55 -2.37 21.67
N ALA A 166 59.78 -2.96 20.49
CA ALA A 166 61.12 -3.24 19.99
C ALA A 166 61.97 -1.96 19.83
N ALA A 167 61.38 -0.86 19.37
CA ALA A 167 62.07 0.43 19.31
C ALA A 167 62.42 0.97 20.71
N ALA A 168 61.49 0.88 21.66
CA ALA A 168 61.72 1.31 23.04
C ALA A 168 62.78 0.45 23.75
N GLU A 169 62.80 -0.87 23.53
CA GLU A 169 63.82 -1.78 24.05
C GLU A 169 65.21 -1.43 23.52
N ARG A 170 65.34 -1.18 22.20
CA ARG A 170 66.61 -0.74 21.60
C ARG A 170 67.08 0.58 22.19
N ALA A 171 66.16 1.54 22.37
CA ALA A 171 66.47 2.82 22.99
C ALA A 171 66.91 2.67 24.45
N ALA A 172 66.23 1.83 25.24
CA ALA A 172 66.57 1.56 26.63
C ALA A 172 67.95 0.88 26.75
N ILE A 173 68.25 -0.10 25.90
CA ILE A 173 69.57 -0.75 25.86
C ILE A 173 70.66 0.27 25.51
N ALA A 174 70.40 1.15 24.54
CA ALA A 174 71.34 2.20 24.16
C ALA A 174 71.58 3.20 25.32
N ASP A 175 70.54 3.60 26.04
CA ASP A 175 70.64 4.49 27.21
C ASP A 175 71.43 3.84 28.35
N VAL A 176 71.19 2.56 28.65
CA VAL A 176 71.97 1.81 29.66
C VAL A 176 73.44 1.71 29.25
N ARG A 177 73.74 1.42 27.99
CA ARG A 177 75.13 1.40 27.48
C ARG A 177 75.80 2.76 27.57
N ALA A 178 75.10 3.83 27.22
CA ALA A 178 75.61 5.20 27.32
C ALA A 178 75.92 5.57 28.78
N LYS A 179 75.01 5.26 29.72
CA LYS A 179 75.22 5.46 31.16
C LYS A 179 76.40 4.64 31.70
N ALA A 180 76.52 3.38 31.30
CA ALA A 180 77.64 2.53 31.69
C ALA A 180 78.97 3.04 31.15
N ALA A 181 79.03 3.48 29.88
CA ALA A 181 80.21 4.10 29.29
C ALA A 181 80.58 5.42 30.00
N GLY A 182 79.58 6.24 30.35
CA GLY A 182 79.77 7.45 31.16
C GLY A 182 80.33 7.14 32.56
N ALA A 183 79.77 6.15 33.25
CA ALA A 183 80.27 5.73 34.56
C ALA A 183 81.70 5.16 34.47
N ALA A 184 81.99 4.35 33.45
CA ALA A 184 83.31 3.78 33.23
C ALA A 184 84.37 4.86 32.92
N THR A 185 84.03 5.86 32.11
CA THR A 185 84.92 6.98 31.81
C THR A 185 85.18 7.86 33.04
N ILE A 186 84.16 8.13 33.86
CA ILE A 186 84.34 8.84 35.14
C ILE A 186 85.22 8.04 36.10
N ALA A 187 85.01 6.73 36.21
CA ALA A 187 85.83 5.85 37.05
C ALA A 187 87.29 5.80 36.56
N ALA A 188 87.49 5.69 35.24
CA ALA A 188 88.82 5.73 34.62
C ALA A 188 89.52 7.07 34.86
N GLN A 189 88.82 8.20 34.68
CA GLN A 189 89.34 9.54 34.96
C GLN A 189 89.78 9.65 36.42
N ARG A 190 88.97 9.14 37.36
CA ARG A 190 89.31 9.16 38.79
C ARG A 190 90.53 8.28 39.09
N LEU A 191 90.62 7.08 38.51
CA LEU A 191 91.77 6.21 38.66
C LEU A 191 93.06 6.83 38.11
N ILE A 192 92.99 7.44 36.92
CA ILE A 192 94.10 8.17 36.31
C ILE A 192 94.52 9.34 37.20
N SER A 193 93.58 10.13 37.72
CA SER A 193 93.91 11.27 38.59
C SER A 193 94.63 10.87 39.88
N VAL A 194 94.37 9.67 40.40
CA VAL A 194 95.03 9.13 41.60
C VAL A 194 96.41 8.53 41.28
N LYS A 195 96.61 8.05 40.04
CA LYS A 195 97.84 7.35 39.62
C LYS A 195 98.78 8.20 38.76
N HIS A 196 98.38 9.41 38.39
CA HIS A 196 99.21 10.37 37.68
C HIS A 196 100.32 10.86 38.63
N ASP A 197 101.56 10.54 38.27
CA ASP A 197 102.78 11.09 38.84
C ASP A 197 103.75 11.47 37.72
N ALA A 198 104.80 12.23 38.05
CA ALA A 198 105.77 12.72 37.06
C ALA A 198 106.52 11.60 36.32
N VAL A 199 106.57 10.38 36.86
CA VAL A 199 107.22 9.22 36.24
C VAL A 199 106.32 8.60 35.18
N ALA A 200 105.03 8.44 35.48
CA ALA A 200 104.02 7.96 34.54
C ALA A 200 103.85 8.93 33.35
N ASP A 201 103.84 10.24 33.59
CA ASP A 201 103.72 11.24 32.53
C ASP A 201 104.90 11.21 31.56
N LYS A 202 106.13 11.11 32.09
CA LYS A 202 107.34 11.01 31.25
C LYS A 202 107.30 9.77 30.35
N ALA A 203 106.88 8.61 30.88
CA ALA A 203 106.74 7.39 30.11
C ALA A 203 105.69 7.49 28.99
N LEU A 204 104.58 8.20 29.23
CA LEU A 204 103.55 8.46 28.21
C LEU A 204 104.06 9.37 27.09
N ILE A 205 104.87 10.39 27.42
CA ILE A 205 105.49 11.29 26.44
C ILE A 205 106.47 10.51 25.56
N ASP A 206 107.37 9.73 26.17
CA ASP A 206 108.36 8.93 25.44
C ASP A 206 107.67 7.91 24.50
N LYS A 207 106.58 7.26 24.98
CA LYS A 207 105.76 6.38 24.15
C LYS A 207 105.08 7.11 22.99
N SER A 208 104.52 8.30 23.21
CA SER A 208 103.86 9.09 22.17
C SER A 208 104.85 9.55 21.09
N ILE A 209 106.07 9.92 21.49
CA ILE A 209 107.17 10.27 20.57
C ILE A 209 107.57 9.05 19.73
N SER A 210 107.69 7.87 20.35
CA SER A 210 107.96 6.62 19.64
C SER A 210 106.86 6.25 18.65
N ASP A 211 105.58 6.29 19.06
CA ASP A 211 104.45 5.93 18.19
C ASP A 211 104.34 6.87 16.97
N LEU A 212 104.62 8.16 17.14
CA LEU A 212 104.71 9.13 16.04
C LEU A 212 105.88 8.81 15.10
N GLY A 213 107.06 8.50 15.65
CA GLY A 213 108.21 8.05 14.87
C GLY A 213 107.95 6.76 14.08
N THR A 214 107.04 5.90 14.54
CA THR A 214 106.69 4.65 13.88
C THR A 214 105.60 4.80 12.82
N LYS A 215 104.74 5.83 12.91
CA LYS A 215 103.70 6.15 11.90
C LYS A 215 104.19 7.06 10.78
N LEU A 216 105.34 7.71 10.96
CA LEU A 216 105.95 8.65 10.00
C LEU A 216 107.12 8.04 9.19
N ASN A 217 107.51 6.80 9.48
CA ASN A 217 108.30 5.93 8.59
C ASN A 217 107.36 4.97 7.86
#